data_AF-A0A137QSK2-F1
#
_entry.id   AF-A0A137QSK2-F1
#
_cell.length_a   1.000
_cell.length_b   1.000
_cell.length_c   1.000
_cell.angle_alpha   90.00
_cell.angle_beta   90.00
_cell.angle_gamma   90.00
#
_symmetry.space_group_name_H-M   'P 1'
#
loop_
_entity.id
_entity.type
_entity.pdbx_description
1 polymer ?
#
loop_
_entity_poly.entity_id
_entity_poly.type
_entity_poly.pdbx_seq_one_letter_code
_entity_poly.pdbx_strand_id
1 'polypeptide(L)'
;FATPFWRNALIAAGLAVVAYKYAPEPGDDVYLTRWIAMYTTSAEKWLEMNAAHTAQTAEEAENSRLMMSAQRPPVHRYCYPQAFEQASPFLVGVGTQADLSDLVVKSK
;
A
#
# COMPACT_ATOMS: atom_id res chain seq x y z
N PHE A 1 54.51 12.94 20.09
CA PHE A 1 53.55 12.95 21.21
C PHE A 1 53.36 14.32 21.88
N ALA A 2 54.28 15.29 21.74
CA ALA A 2 54.15 16.65 22.31
C ALA A 2 53.62 17.71 21.32
N THR A 3 52.78 17.32 20.35
CA THR A 3 52.21 18.27 19.38
C THR A 3 50.92 18.92 19.93
N PRO A 4 50.58 20.15 19.51
CA PRO A 4 49.35 20.84 19.95
C PRO A 4 48.07 20.04 19.71
N PHE A 5 48.08 19.16 18.70
CA PHE A 5 46.98 18.24 18.40
C PHE A 5 46.64 17.32 19.58
N TRP A 6 47.65 16.65 20.17
CA TRP A 6 47.42 15.73 21.29
C TRP A 6 47.01 16.45 22.57
N ARG A 7 47.52 17.67 22.79
CA ARG A 7 47.07 18.53 23.88
C ARG A 7 45.59 18.88 23.72
N ASN A 8 45.17 19.34 22.54
CA ASN A 8 43.79 19.72 22.29
C ASN A 8 42.85 18.50 22.34
N ALA A 9 43.30 17.34 21.87
CA ALA A 9 42.55 16.08 21.97
C ALA A 9 42.33 15.65 23.43
N LEU A 10 43.34 15.78 24.30
CA LEU A 10 43.18 15.50 25.74
C LEU A 10 42.26 16.50 26.43
N ILE A 11 42.31 17.78 26.06
CA ILE A 11 41.38 18.79 26.59
C ILE A 11 39.95 18.49 26.15
N ALA A 12 39.73 18.15 24.88
CA ALA A 12 38.42 17.77 24.37
C ALA A 12 37.88 16.50 25.05
N ALA A 13 38.73 15.49 25.24
CA ALA A 13 38.37 14.27 25.96
C ALA A 13 38.03 14.56 27.42
N GLY A 14 38.79 15.41 28.10
CA GLY A 14 38.51 15.85 29.47
C GLY A 14 37.18 16.60 29.58
N LEU A 15 36.93 17.54 28.67
CA LEU A 15 35.65 18.25 28.59
C LEU A 15 34.46 17.32 28.34
N ALA A 16 34.62 16.30 27.48
CA ALA A 16 33.58 15.31 27.24
C ALA A 16 33.25 14.48 28.50
N VAL A 17 34.27 14.08 29.27
CA VAL A 17 34.08 13.35 30.53
C VAL A 17 33.40 14.21 31.59
N VAL A 18 33.80 15.48 31.70
CA VAL A 18 33.15 16.44 32.62
C VAL A 18 31.71 16.67 32.20
N ALA A 19 31.45 16.89 30.91
CA ALA A 19 30.10 17.05 30.38
C ALA A 19 29.23 15.82 30.64
N TYR A 20 29.75 14.60 30.50
CA TYR A 20 29.01 13.37 30.80
C TYR A 20 28.68 13.23 32.28
N LYS A 21 29.63 13.54 33.18
CA LYS A 21 29.43 13.39 34.63
C LYS A 21 28.49 14.44 35.22
N TYR A 22 28.50 15.65 34.67
CA TYR A 22 27.67 16.77 35.11
C TYR A 22 26.49 17.06 34.17
N ALA A 23 26.25 16.19 33.19
CA ALA A 23 25.05 16.28 32.37
C ALA A 23 23.84 16.16 33.31
N PRO A 24 22.91 17.13 33.30
CA PRO A 24 21.68 16.99 34.05
C PRO A 24 20.95 15.73 33.56
N GLU A 25 20.34 15.01 34.50
CA GLU A 25 19.48 13.88 34.13
C GLU A 25 18.41 14.37 33.15
N PRO A 26 18.07 13.59 32.10
CA PRO A 26 17.01 13.96 31.17
C PRO A 26 15.70 14.14 31.96
N GLY A 27 15.29 15.38 32.14
CA GLY A 27 14.10 15.75 32.89
C GLY A 27 13.51 17.04 32.39
N ASP A 28 12.20 17.19 32.57
CA ASP A 28 11.42 18.30 32.02
C ASP A 28 11.77 19.66 32.66
N ASP A 29 12.46 19.66 33.80
CA ASP A 29 12.82 20.87 34.55
C ASP A 29 14.24 21.39 34.25
N VAL A 30 14.89 20.88 33.20
CA VAL A 30 16.16 21.43 32.71
C VAL A 30 15.86 22.73 31.95
N TYR A 31 16.57 23.81 32.29
CA TYR A 31 16.37 25.15 31.70
C TYR A 31 16.34 25.13 30.16
N LEU A 32 17.26 24.40 29.54
CA LEU A 32 17.34 24.30 28.08
C LEU A 32 16.11 23.59 27.48
N THR A 33 15.66 22.49 28.09
CA THR A 33 14.46 21.76 27.66
C THR A 33 13.22 22.63 27.77
N ARG A 34 13.07 23.37 28.88
CA ARG A 34 11.96 24.34 29.06
C ARG A 34 12.02 25.48 28.05
N TRP A 35 13.21 25.99 27.74
CA TRP A 35 13.39 27.05 26.75
C TRP A 35 13.02 26.56 25.34
N ILE A 36 13.44 25.35 24.97
CA ILE A 36 13.02 24.72 23.71
C ILE A 36 11.50 24.52 23.71
N ALA A 37 10.94 23.99 24.80
CA ALA A 37 9.51 23.73 24.94
C ALA A 37 8.65 24.99 24.70
N MET A 38 9.13 26.17 25.13
CA MET A 38 8.43 27.46 24.93
C MET A 38 8.25 27.84 23.45
N TYR A 39 9.17 27.44 22.57
CA TYR A 39 9.11 27.74 21.14
C TYR A 39 8.59 26.57 20.29
N THR A 40 8.52 25.36 20.86
CA THR A 40 7.94 24.22 20.18
C THR A 40 6.42 24.18 20.32
N THR A 41 5.76 23.59 19.33
CA THR A 41 4.31 23.33 19.41
C THR A 41 4.01 22.28 20.46
N SER A 42 2.95 22.49 21.25
CA SER A 42 2.53 21.55 22.31
C SER A 42 2.15 20.17 21.75
N ALA A 43 2.35 19.13 22.55
CA ALA A 43 1.99 17.77 22.18
C ALA A 43 0.47 17.62 21.91
N GLU A 44 -0.36 18.34 22.66
CA GLU A 44 -1.82 18.35 22.49
C GLU A 44 -2.23 18.85 21.10
N LYS A 45 -1.59 19.92 20.60
CA LYS A 45 -1.88 20.46 19.28
C LYS A 45 -1.47 19.49 18.16
N TRP A 46 -0.38 18.74 18.35
CA TRP A 46 -0.02 17.67 17.42
C TRP A 46 -1.04 16.54 17.43
N LEU A 47 -1.54 16.16 18.61
CA LEU A 47 -2.56 15.12 18.75
C LEU A 47 -3.86 15.54 18.07
N GLU A 48 -4.31 16.78 18.28
CA GLU A 48 -5.50 17.34 17.63
C GLU A 48 -5.35 17.35 16.11
N MET A 49 -4.21 17.83 15.61
CA MET A 49 -3.96 17.88 14.16
C MET A 49 -3.89 16.48 13.54
N ASN A 50 -3.26 15.52 14.21
CA ASN A 50 -3.20 14.13 13.75
C ASN A 50 -4.58 13.47 13.76
N ALA A 51 -5.40 13.75 14.77
CA ALA A 51 -6.77 13.26 14.84
C ALA A 51 -7.63 13.83 13.69
N ALA A 52 -7.54 15.14 13.44
CA ALA A 52 -8.23 15.79 12.34
C ALA A 52 -7.79 15.23 10.97
N HIS A 53 -6.49 15.07 10.74
CA HIS A 53 -5.97 14.49 9.50
C HIS A 53 -6.41 13.04 9.31
N THR A 54 -6.45 12.26 10.38
CA THR A 54 -6.92 10.86 10.33
C THR A 54 -8.39 10.79 9.92
N ALA A 55 -9.23 11.68 10.44
CA ALA A 55 -10.63 11.76 10.04
C ALA A 55 -10.79 12.14 8.56
N GLN A 56 -10.05 13.16 8.09
CA GLN A 56 -10.06 13.58 6.68
C GLN A 56 -9.59 12.47 5.74
N THR A 57 -8.53 11.75 6.11
CA THR A 57 -8.00 10.64 5.32
C THR A 57 -9.03 9.51 5.20
N ALA A 58 -9.78 9.24 6.26
CA ALA A 58 -10.84 8.23 6.23
C ALA A 58 -11.98 8.63 5.29
N GLU A 59 -12.40 9.90 5.30
CA GLU A 59 -13.41 10.42 4.38
C GLU A 59 -12.94 10.37 2.91
N GLU A 60 -11.70 10.77 2.65
CA GLU A 60 -11.09 10.68 1.31
C GLU A 60 -11.00 9.24 0.82
N ALA A 61 -10.61 8.30 1.68
CA ALA A 61 -10.55 6.89 1.36
C ALA A 61 -11.93 6.35 0.96
N GLU A 62 -12.99 6.70 1.69
CA GLU A 62 -14.35 6.26 1.37
C GLU A 62 -14.84 6.86 0.04
N ASN A 63 -14.59 8.15 -0.20
CA ASN A 63 -14.92 8.80 -1.46
C ASN A 63 -14.17 8.15 -2.64
N SER A 64 -12.88 7.84 -2.47
CA SER A 64 -12.08 7.17 -3.49
C SER A 64 -12.63 5.76 -3.78
N ARG A 65 -13.04 5.04 -2.73
CA ARG A 65 -13.64 3.71 -2.84
C ARG A 65 -14.96 3.76 -3.60
N LEU A 66 -15.82 4.74 -3.30
CA LEU A 66 -17.09 4.93 -4.00
C LEU A 66 -16.86 5.11 -5.51
N MET A 67 -15.94 6.00 -5.87
CA MET A 67 -15.64 6.29 -7.28
C MET A 67 -14.96 5.12 -8.00
N MET A 68 -14.07 4.39 -7.31
CA MET A 68 -13.37 3.23 -7.88
C MET A 68 -14.24 1.98 -7.97
N SER A 69 -15.20 1.81 -7.05
CA SER A 69 -16.12 0.67 -7.04
C SER A 69 -17.15 0.73 -8.18
N ALA A 70 -17.35 1.91 -8.78
CA ALA A 70 -18.24 2.08 -9.92
C ALA A 70 -17.66 1.39 -11.17
N GLN A 71 -18.04 0.14 -11.38
CA GLN A 71 -17.72 -0.60 -12.60
C GLN A 71 -18.79 -0.37 -13.67
N ARG A 72 -18.37 -0.24 -14.93
CA ARG A 72 -19.31 -0.32 -16.06
C ARG A 72 -19.94 -1.72 -16.06
N PRO A 73 -21.25 -1.85 -16.31
CA PRO A 73 -21.86 -3.17 -16.41
C PRO A 73 -21.11 -4.00 -17.47
N PRO A 74 -20.83 -5.28 -17.20
CA PRO A 74 -20.14 -6.14 -18.16
C PRO A 74 -21.00 -6.29 -19.41
N VAL A 75 -20.51 -5.77 -20.54
CA VAL A 75 -21.19 -5.90 -21.83
C VAL A 75 -20.55 -7.04 -22.61
N HIS A 76 -21.30 -8.13 -22.82
CA HIS A 76 -20.90 -9.19 -23.73
C HIS A 76 -21.12 -8.74 -25.17
N ARG A 77 -20.03 -8.48 -25.91
CA ARG A 77 -20.07 -8.17 -27.34
C ARG A 77 -19.90 -9.45 -28.14
N TYR A 78 -21.00 -9.96 -28.68
CA TYR A 78 -20.94 -11.13 -29.57
C TYR A 78 -20.47 -10.69 -30.97
N CYS A 79 -19.27 -11.10 -31.39
CA CYS A 79 -18.78 -10.85 -32.75
C CYS A 79 -19.59 -11.62 -33.82
N TYR A 80 -20.17 -12.77 -33.46
CA TYR A 80 -20.91 -13.63 -34.38
C TYR A 80 -22.25 -14.06 -33.75
N PRO A 81 -23.28 -13.20 -33.75
CA PRO A 81 -24.60 -13.56 -33.20
C PRO A 81 -25.21 -14.76 -33.94
N GLN A 82 -24.89 -14.94 -35.22
CA GLN A 82 -25.29 -16.08 -36.05
C GLN A 82 -24.79 -17.45 -35.57
N ALA A 83 -23.76 -17.51 -34.71
CA ALA A 83 -23.28 -18.78 -34.16
C ALA A 83 -24.32 -19.45 -33.23
N PHE A 84 -25.25 -18.68 -32.65
CA PHE A 84 -26.35 -19.23 -31.85
C PHE A 84 -27.28 -20.12 -32.67
N GLU A 85 -27.50 -19.77 -33.94
CA GLU A 85 -28.37 -20.51 -34.86
C GLU A 85 -27.63 -21.67 -35.57
N GLN A 86 -26.30 -21.74 -35.44
CA GLN A 86 -25.48 -22.72 -36.16
C GLN A 86 -25.42 -24.09 -35.45
N ALA A 87 -25.86 -24.15 -34.19
CA ALA A 87 -25.89 -25.40 -33.43
C ALA A 87 -27.04 -26.30 -33.94
N SER A 88 -26.73 -27.58 -34.18
CA SER A 88 -27.76 -28.59 -34.45
C SER A 88 -28.71 -28.67 -33.24
N PRO A 89 -30.04 -28.59 -33.43
CA PRO A 89 -31.03 -28.77 -32.36
C PRO A 89 -30.87 -30.09 -31.59
N PHE A 90 -30.29 -31.11 -32.24
CA PHE A 90 -30.08 -32.44 -31.70
C PHE A 90 -28.66 -32.70 -31.18
N LEU A 91 -27.85 -31.64 -30.96
CA LEU A 91 -26.45 -31.74 -30.50
C LEU A 91 -25.56 -32.63 -31.39
N VAL A 92 -25.90 -32.78 -32.68
CA VAL A 92 -25.10 -33.55 -33.63
C VAL A 92 -23.94 -32.69 -34.09
N GLY A 93 -22.72 -33.07 -33.70
CA GLY A 93 -21.51 -32.44 -34.21
C GLY A 93 -21.36 -32.66 -35.72
N VAL A 94 -20.87 -31.65 -36.43
CA VAL A 94 -20.59 -31.76 -37.87
C VAL A 94 -19.64 -32.93 -38.13
N GLY A 95 -20.01 -33.82 -39.05
CA GLY A 95 -19.19 -34.99 -39.42
C GLY A 95 -19.19 -36.15 -38.42
N THR A 96 -20.03 -36.14 -37.38
CA THR A 96 -20.12 -37.26 -36.42
C THR A 96 -20.94 -38.45 -36.92
N GLN A 97 -21.82 -38.24 -37.90
CA GLN A 97 -22.64 -39.29 -38.50
C GLN A 97 -22.11 -39.60 -39.90
N ALA A 98 -21.83 -40.89 -40.16
CA ALA A 98 -21.59 -41.40 -41.50
C ALA A 98 -22.95 -41.73 -42.16
N ASP A 99 -23.09 -41.39 -43.44
CA ASP A 99 -24.26 -41.79 -44.21
C ASP A 99 -24.18 -43.29 -44.51
N LEU A 100 -25.12 -44.06 -43.95
CA LEU A 100 -25.23 -45.51 -44.11
C LEU A 100 -26.37 -45.91 -45.05
N SER A 101 -26.95 -44.96 -45.80
CA SER A 101 -28.09 -45.20 -46.69
C SER A 101 -27.82 -46.24 -47.78
N ASP A 102 -26.55 -46.41 -48.20
CA ASP A 102 -26.12 -47.38 -49.22
C ASP A 102 -25.45 -48.64 -48.62
N LEU A 103 -25.63 -48.90 -47.32
CA LEU A 103 -25.02 -50.06 -46.67
C LEU A 103 -25.78 -51.36 -47.00
N VAL A 104 -25.24 -52.17 -47.90
CA VAL A 104 -25.74 -53.54 -48.16
C VAL A 104 -25.05 -54.53 -47.22
N VAL A 105 -25.76 -54.96 -46.16
CA VAL A 105 -25.27 -55.99 -45.24
C VAL A 105 -25.38 -57.37 -45.89
N LYS A 106 -24.25 -58.07 -46.02
CA LYS A 106 -24.25 -59.49 -46.43
C LYS A 106 -24.38 -60.39 -45.20
N SER A 107 -25.51 -61.08 -45.07
CA SER A 107 -25.66 -62.19 -44.12
C SER A 107 -24.95 -63.45 -44.63
N LYS A 108 -24.40 -64.24 -43.71
CA LYS A 108 -24.07 -65.65 -43.97
C LYS A 108 -25.33 -66.49 -44.11
#